data_AF-A0A485B7H0-F1
#
_entry.id   AF-A0A485B7H0-F1
#
_cell.length_a   1.000
_cell.length_b   1.000
_cell.length_c   1.000
_cell.angle_alpha   90.00
_cell.angle_beta   90.00
_cell.angle_gamma   90.00
#
_symmetry.space_group_name_H-M   'P 1'
#
loop_
_entity.id
_entity.type
_entity.pdbx_description
1 polymer ?
#
loop_
_entity_poly.entity_id
_entity_poly.type
_entity_poly.pdbx_seq_one_letter_code
_entity_poly.pdbx_strand_id
1 'polypeptide(L)'
;MKSLSFTPPYNDEAIVAWLDGEMSNADARSFEAAFKSDGQLAARTAELMSSNENYRQAFAPLLDEAPLERMQARLDAQLAEAEDSRTAAPRPSFSRRAMIAASISFC
;
A
#
# COMPACT_ATOMS: atom_id res chain seq x y z
N MET A 1 -4.61 11.68 9.34
CA MET A 1 -4.68 11.98 7.89
C MET A 1 -6.00 12.69 7.66
N LYS A 2 -6.00 13.85 6.98
CA LYS A 2 -7.24 14.58 6.67
C LYS A 2 -7.99 13.75 5.65
N SER A 3 -9.17 13.23 5.99
CA SER A 3 -10.05 12.59 5.03
C SER A 3 -10.52 13.67 4.06
N LEU A 4 -9.91 13.73 2.88
CA LEU A 4 -10.33 14.60 1.78
C LEU A 4 -11.66 14.04 1.28
N SER A 5 -12.73 14.82 1.43
CA SER A 5 -14.04 14.51 0.86
C SER A 5 -14.19 15.25 -0.47
N PHE A 6 -14.57 14.56 -1.53
CA PHE A 6 -14.73 15.13 -2.86
C PHE A 6 -16.21 15.21 -3.25
N THR A 7 -16.67 16.40 -3.63
CA THR A 7 -18.06 16.64 -4.02
C THR A 7 -18.14 17.34 -5.38
N PRO A 8 -19.24 17.16 -6.14
CA PRO A 8 -19.47 17.90 -7.37
C PRO A 8 -19.57 19.43 -7.14
N PRO A 9 -19.21 20.26 -8.13
CA PRO A 9 -18.59 19.89 -9.40
C PRO A 9 -17.14 19.43 -9.20
N TYR A 10 -16.77 18.29 -9.80
CA TYR A 10 -15.46 17.70 -9.60
C TYR A 10 -14.38 18.50 -10.33
N ASN A 11 -13.39 18.95 -9.56
CA ASN A 11 -12.18 19.60 -10.05
C ASN A 11 -11.13 18.55 -10.46
N ASP A 12 -10.02 19.01 -11.03
CA ASP A 12 -8.99 18.11 -11.54
C ASP A 12 -8.27 17.35 -10.42
N GLU A 13 -8.15 17.93 -9.21
CA GLU A 13 -7.66 17.20 -8.02
C GLU A 13 -8.53 15.99 -7.68
N ALA A 14 -9.86 16.11 -7.76
CA ALA A 14 -10.76 14.98 -7.57
C ALA A 14 -10.57 13.92 -8.65
N ILE A 15 -10.34 14.32 -9.91
CA ILE A 15 -10.08 13.39 -11.01
C ILE A 15 -8.79 12.61 -10.77
N VAL A 16 -7.71 13.29 -10.36
CA VAL A 16 -6.42 12.67 -10.04
C VAL A 16 -6.53 11.73 -8.84
N ALA A 17 -7.18 12.18 -7.75
CA ALA A 17 -7.39 11.33 -6.58
C ALA A 17 -8.21 10.07 -6.89
N TRP A 18 -9.13 10.14 -7.86
CA TRP A 18 -9.86 8.98 -8.36
C TRP A 18 -8.98 8.05 -9.21
N LEU A 19 -8.17 8.61 -10.11
CA LEU A 19 -7.23 7.85 -10.96
C LEU A 19 -6.17 7.11 -10.12
N ASP A 20 -5.67 7.75 -9.06
CA ASP A 20 -4.65 7.19 -8.16
C ASP A 20 -5.25 6.25 -7.09
N GLY A 21 -6.59 6.16 -7.00
CA GLY A 21 -7.28 5.32 -6.01
C GLY A 21 -7.23 5.86 -4.57
N GLU A 22 -6.94 7.16 -4.40
CA GLU A 22 -6.87 7.82 -3.09
C GLU A 22 -8.24 8.24 -2.55
N MET A 23 -9.28 8.21 -3.38
CA MET A 23 -10.65 8.48 -2.96
C MET A 23 -11.20 7.42 -1.99
N SER A 24 -12.05 7.86 -1.07
CA SER A 24 -12.84 6.93 -0.26
C SER A 24 -13.81 6.13 -1.15
N ASN A 25 -14.19 4.92 -0.74
CA ASN A 25 -15.17 4.10 -1.47
C ASN A 25 -16.53 4.80 -1.68
N ALA A 26 -16.91 5.73 -0.81
CA ALA A 26 -18.15 6.50 -0.95
C ALA A 26 -18.01 7.59 -2.03
N ASP A 27 -16.90 8.32 -2.01
CA ASP A 27 -16.63 9.39 -2.97
C ASP A 27 -16.36 8.81 -4.36
N ALA A 28 -15.61 7.71 -4.46
CA ALA A 28 -15.33 7.03 -5.72
C ALA A 28 -16.60 6.54 -6.42
N ARG A 29 -17.59 6.02 -5.66
CA ARG A 29 -18.90 5.63 -6.23
C ARG A 29 -19.70 6.82 -6.73
N SER A 30 -19.69 7.91 -5.99
CA SER A 30 -20.38 9.16 -6.38
C SER A 30 -19.72 9.77 -7.63
N PHE A 31 -18.39 9.78 -7.68
CA PHE A 31 -17.60 10.22 -8.82
C PHE A 31 -17.89 9.35 -10.05
N GLU A 32 -17.90 8.02 -9.91
CA GLU A 32 -18.17 7.10 -11.02
C GLU A 32 -19.59 7.30 -11.60
N ALA A 33 -20.59 7.57 -10.75
CA ALA A 33 -21.94 7.89 -11.19
C ALA A 33 -21.99 9.21 -11.99
N ALA A 34 -21.29 10.25 -11.54
CA ALA A 34 -21.18 11.51 -12.26
C ALA A 34 -20.40 11.35 -13.58
N PHE A 35 -19.29 10.61 -13.57
CA PHE A 35 -18.45 10.34 -14.73
C PHE A 35 -19.23 9.67 -15.89
N LYS A 36 -20.17 8.78 -15.58
CA LYS A 36 -21.03 8.11 -16.58
C LYS A 36 -22.03 9.05 -17.27
N SER A 37 -22.34 10.19 -16.67
CA SER A 37 -23.37 11.12 -17.16
C SER A 37 -22.80 12.46 -17.63
N ASP A 38 -21.62 12.84 -17.16
CA ASP A 38 -20.94 14.10 -17.47
C ASP A 38 -19.81 13.87 -18.51
N GLY A 39 -20.10 14.20 -19.77
CA GLY A 39 -19.12 14.09 -20.85
C GLY A 39 -17.94 15.04 -20.72
N GLN A 40 -18.09 16.18 -20.04
CA GLN A 40 -16.97 17.10 -19.78
C GLN A 40 -16.03 16.55 -18.71
N LEU A 41 -16.59 15.94 -17.67
CA LEU A 41 -15.80 15.19 -16.69
C LEU A 41 -15.06 14.04 -17.35
N ALA A 42 -15.73 13.27 -18.22
CA ALA A 42 -15.10 12.19 -18.97
C ALA A 42 -13.95 12.65 -19.86
N ALA A 43 -14.13 13.76 -20.59
CA ALA A 43 -13.10 14.34 -21.45
C ALA A 43 -11.85 14.77 -20.65
N ARG A 44 -12.04 15.47 -19.52
CA ARG A 44 -10.93 15.89 -18.65
C ARG A 44 -10.18 14.71 -18.05
N THR A 45 -10.89 13.66 -17.64
CA THR A 45 -10.26 12.43 -17.14
C THR A 45 -9.42 11.75 -18.22
N ALA A 46 -9.88 11.72 -19.47
CA ALA A 46 -9.10 11.12 -20.56
C ALA A 46 -7.80 11.89 -20.84
N GLU A 47 -7.84 13.23 -20.79
CA GLU A 47 -6.66 14.09 -20.92
C GLU A 47 -5.65 13.83 -19.80
N LEU A 48 -6.11 13.80 -18.54
CA LEU A 48 -5.26 13.52 -17.38
C LEU A 48 -4.68 12.11 -17.41
N MET A 49 -5.45 11.10 -17.84
CA MET A 49 -4.97 9.73 -17.99
C MET A 49 -3.85 9.60 -19.03
N SER A 50 -3.98 10.26 -20.18
CA SER A 50 -2.95 10.27 -21.23
C SER A 50 -1.62 10.88 -20.74
N SER A 51 -1.69 11.93 -19.93
CA SER A 51 -0.49 12.55 -19.34
C SER A 51 0.27 11.58 -18.42
N ASN A 52 -0.44 10.70 -17.71
CA ASN A 52 0.14 9.73 -16.78
C ASN A 52 0.92 8.61 -17.50
N GLU A 53 0.49 8.21 -18.70
CA GLU A 53 1.11 7.14 -19.48
C GLU A 53 2.57 7.44 -19.87
N ASN A 54 2.91 8.73 -20.05
CA ASN A 54 4.27 9.18 -20.32
C ASN A 54 5.26 8.79 -19.19
N TYR A 55 4.80 8.74 -17.92
CA TYR A 55 5.67 8.32 -16.81
C TYR A 55 6.02 6.84 -16.91
N ARG A 56 5.04 5.98 -17.20
CA ARG A 56 5.29 4.54 -17.37
C ARG A 56 6.35 4.29 -18.43
N GLN A 57 6.25 4.99 -19.56
CA GLN A 57 7.22 4.86 -20.63
C GLN A 57 8.60 5.41 -20.23
N ALA A 58 8.66 6.54 -19.52
CA ALA A 58 9.93 7.14 -19.09
C ALA A 58 10.70 6.26 -18.09
N PHE A 59 10.01 5.52 -17.23
CA PHE A 59 10.64 4.65 -16.22
C PHE A 59 10.80 3.19 -16.67
N ALA A 60 10.27 2.79 -17.83
CA ALA A 60 10.40 1.42 -18.34
C ALA A 60 11.86 0.93 -18.41
N PRO A 61 12.84 1.72 -18.90
CA PRO A 61 14.24 1.27 -18.93
C PRO A 61 14.82 1.01 -17.53
N LEU A 62 14.37 1.75 -16.51
CA LEU A 62 14.83 1.58 -15.13
C LEU A 62 14.29 0.27 -14.51
N LEU A 63 13.15 -0.23 -14.99
CA LEU A 63 12.63 -1.54 -14.61
C LEU A 63 13.44 -2.67 -15.22
N ASP A 64 13.91 -2.51 -16.47
CA ASP A 64 14.80 -3.48 -17.12
C ASP A 64 16.16 -3.56 -16.42
N GLU A 65 16.63 -2.46 -15.84
CA GLU A 65 17.85 -2.37 -15.04
C GLU A 65 17.65 -2.71 -13.55
N ALA A 66 16.48 -3.22 -13.15
CA ALA A 66 16.20 -3.52 -11.75
C ALA A 66 17.23 -4.53 -11.18
N PRO A 67 17.88 -4.24 -10.03
CA PRO A 67 18.94 -5.07 -9.47
C PRO A 67 18.37 -6.28 -8.71
N LEU A 68 17.57 -7.09 -9.42
CA LEU A 68 16.77 -8.18 -8.86
C LEU A 68 17.65 -9.22 -8.16
N GLU A 69 18.75 -9.63 -8.79
CA GLU A 69 19.68 -10.61 -8.21
C GLU A 69 20.29 -10.13 -6.88
N ARG A 70 20.72 -8.86 -6.82
CA ARG A 70 21.27 -8.27 -5.60
C ARG A 70 20.21 -8.16 -4.49
N MET A 71 18.96 -7.84 -4.85
CA MET A 71 17.86 -7.76 -3.88
C MET A 71 17.49 -9.16 -3.37
N GLN A 72 17.43 -10.15 -4.26
CA GLN A 72 17.13 -11.53 -3.89
C GLN A 72 18.21 -12.12 -2.98
N ALA A 73 19.49 -11.95 -3.34
CA ALA A 73 20.60 -12.43 -2.51
C ALA A 73 20.60 -11.82 -1.10
N ARG A 74 20.19 -10.56 -0.97
CA ARG A 74 20.02 -9.90 0.35
C ARG A 74 18.85 -10.47 1.12
N LEU A 75 17.72 -10.68 0.47
CA LEU A 75 16.55 -11.28 1.10
C LEU A 75 16.86 -12.68 1.62
N ASP A 76 17.52 -13.52 0.79
CA ASP A 76 17.89 -14.88 1.16
C ASP A 76 18.85 -14.90 2.35
N ALA A 77 19.83 -13.99 2.39
CA ALA A 77 20.73 -13.86 3.53
C ALA A 77 20.01 -13.48 4.82
N GLN A 78 19.04 -12.55 4.76
CA GLN A 78 18.24 -12.16 5.92
C GLN A 78 17.33 -13.29 6.42
N LEU A 79 16.76 -14.07 5.50
CA LEU A 79 15.94 -15.23 5.86
C LEU A 79 16.80 -16.32 6.52
N ALA A 80 17.99 -16.60 5.99
CA ALA A 80 18.92 -17.55 6.60
C ALA A 80 19.34 -17.11 8.01
N GLU A 81 19.66 -15.83 8.22
CA GLU A 81 19.99 -15.29 9.55
C GLU A 81 18.82 -15.37 10.54
N ALA A 82 17.59 -15.17 10.06
CA ALA A 82 16.39 -15.30 10.87
C ALA A 82 16.10 -16.77 11.28
N GLU A 83 16.42 -17.72 10.41
CA GLU A 83 16.32 -19.17 10.69
C GLU A 83 17.39 -19.63 11.68
N ASP A 84 18.65 -19.19 11.51
CA ASP A 84 19.73 -19.49 12.45
C ASP A 84 19.46 -18.92 13.84
N SER A 85 18.95 -17.68 13.92
CA SER A 85 18.54 -17.05 15.18
C SER A 85 17.37 -17.75 15.87
N ARG A 86 16.47 -18.37 15.08
CA ARG A 86 15.34 -19.17 15.61
C ARG A 86 15.81 -20.53 16.15
N THR A 87 16.97 -21.00 15.73
CA THR A 87 17.56 -22.28 16.13
C THR A 87 18.57 -22.12 17.28
N ALA A 88 19.20 -20.95 17.41
CA ALA A 88 20.26 -20.68 18.41
C ALA A 88 19.77 -20.24 19.80
N ALA A 89 18.53 -19.75 19.95
CA ALA A 89 18.02 -19.28 21.24
C ALA A 89 16.92 -20.22 21.79
N PRO A 90 17.08 -20.86 22.96
CA PRO A 90 15.94 -21.42 23.67
C PRO A 90 15.04 -20.26 24.06
N ARG A 91 13.89 -20.12 23.38
CA ARG A 91 12.84 -19.21 23.81
C ARG A 91 12.50 -19.59 25.26
N PRO A 92 12.45 -18.65 26.22
CA PRO A 92 11.98 -18.98 27.56
C PRO A 92 10.57 -19.56 27.44
N SER A 93 10.43 -20.85 27.70
CA SER A 93 9.12 -21.49 27.68
C SER A 93 8.36 -21.04 28.92
N PHE A 94 7.51 -20.02 28.78
CA PHE A 94 6.61 -19.63 29.85
C PHE A 94 5.53 -20.69 29.99
N SER A 95 5.71 -21.60 30.96
CA SER A 95 4.69 -22.58 31.32
C SER A 95 3.53 -21.87 32.00
N ARG A 96 2.29 -22.23 31.65
CA ARG A 96 1.07 -21.74 32.32
C ARG A 96 1.13 -21.93 33.84
N ARG A 97 1.77 -23.01 34.32
CA ARG A 97 1.96 -23.25 35.76
C ARG A 97 2.92 -22.26 36.41
N ALA A 98 3.95 -21.82 35.68
CA ALA A 98 4.88 -20.80 36.17
C ALA A 98 4.21 -19.43 36.29
N MET A 99 3.32 -19.08 35.36
CA MET A 99 2.53 -17.84 35.43
C MET A 99 1.53 -17.85 36.59
N ILE A 100 0.89 -18.99 36.86
CA ILE A 100 0.01 -19.14 38.03
C ILE A 100 0.84 -19.02 39.31
N ALA A 101 1.96 -19.74 39.45
CA ALA A 101 2.82 -19.66 40.62
C ALA A 101 3.30 -18.24 40.92
N ALA A 102 3.72 -17.49 39.90
CA ALA A 102 4.10 -16.08 40.05
C ALA A 102 2.95 -15.20 40.55
N SER A 103 1.71 -15.48 40.15
CA SER A 103 0.53 -14.73 40.60
C SER A 103 0.12 -15.01 42.06
N ILE A 104 0.42 -16.21 42.59
CA ILE A 104 0.14 -16.56 43.99
C ILE A 104 1.28 -16.12 44.93
N SER A 105 2.50 -15.96 44.44
CA SER A 105 3.64 -15.47 45.23
C SER A 105 3.67 -13.95 45.44
N PHE A 106 2.75 -13.20 44.82
CA PHE A 106 2.60 -11.76 45.02
C PHE A 106 1.49 -11.40 46.03
N CYS A 107 0.92 -12.40 46.74
CA CYS A 107 0.02 -12.21 47.88
C CYS A 107 0.75 -12.46 49.20
#